data_AF-A0A2U9NUR5-F1
#
_entry.id   AF-A0A2U9NUR5-F1
#
_cell.length_a   1.000
_cell.length_b   1.000
_cell.length_c   1.000
_cell.angle_alpha   90.00
_cell.angle_beta   90.00
_cell.angle_gamma   90.00
#
_symmetry.space_group_name_H-M   'P 1'
#
loop_
_entity.id
_entity.type
_entity.pdbx_description
1 polymer ?
#
loop_
_entity_poly.entity_id
_entity_poly.type
_entity_poly.pdbx_seq_one_letter_code
_entity_poly.pdbx_strand_id
1 'polypeptide(L)'
;MGTDISGFLEYRVPQGDQEPGWYCAHDLTSLNDVRNYDAFGCLFGVRNYANFRPLAAGRGFPTDASATVSARFAQLTEWYGENGFHGTTWITWAEVKAVDWNEPAEKPDSRLHQYRQTPSGLRMTGKASWSGAIAQAVGLRAGEVREWPEGSEWLVGETLYKSVTICRSDAVTETGEWRPVWKAMRELAEQYGDDNVRLVVWFDD
;
A
#
# COMPACT_ATOMS: atom_id res chain seq x y z
N MET A 1 9.64 8.60 -11.74
CA MET A 1 9.23 9.41 -10.58
C MET A 1 8.65 8.47 -9.54
N GLY A 2 8.88 8.75 -8.26
CA GLY A 2 8.38 7.92 -7.19
C GLY A 2 6.93 8.23 -6.86
N THR A 3 6.36 7.52 -5.89
CA THR A 3 5.13 7.95 -5.23
C THR A 3 5.30 7.74 -3.74
N ASP A 4 5.16 8.79 -2.95
CA ASP A 4 5.19 8.75 -1.48
C ASP A 4 3.79 8.65 -0.89
N ILE A 5 3.73 8.35 0.41
CA ILE A 5 2.49 8.30 1.19
C ILE A 5 2.64 9.21 2.41
N SER A 6 1.62 10.00 2.66
CA SER A 6 1.48 10.83 3.87
C SER A 6 0.08 10.62 4.43
N GLY A 7 -0.10 10.85 5.72
CA GLY A 7 -1.39 10.61 6.34
C GLY A 7 -1.40 10.71 7.84
N PHE A 8 -2.57 10.46 8.43
CA PHE A 8 -2.79 10.53 9.87
C PHE A 8 -3.73 9.43 10.34
N LEU A 9 -3.48 8.93 11.55
CA LEU A 9 -4.44 8.13 12.29
C LEU A 9 -5.39 9.10 13.02
N GLU A 10 -6.68 8.85 12.86
CA GLU A 10 -7.73 9.55 13.57
C GLU A 10 -8.54 8.57 14.41
N TYR A 11 -9.08 9.07 15.52
CA TYR A 11 -10.06 8.37 16.32
C TYR A 11 -11.26 9.28 16.62
N ARG A 12 -12.41 8.67 16.86
CA ARG A 12 -13.65 9.38 17.19
C ARG A 12 -14.12 8.97 18.57
N VAL A 13 -14.38 9.95 19.43
CA VAL A 13 -14.93 9.69 20.76
C VAL A 13 -16.45 9.62 20.65
N PRO A 14 -17.11 8.53 21.08
CA PRO A 14 -18.56 8.51 21.20
C PRO A 14 -18.98 9.53 22.25
N GLN A 15 -19.53 10.67 21.84
CA GLN A 15 -20.15 11.64 22.74
C GLN A 15 -21.66 11.47 22.65
N GLY A 16 -22.35 11.39 23.79
CA GLY A 16 -23.78 11.06 23.88
C GLY A 16 -24.67 11.82 22.88
N ASP A 17 -25.05 13.06 23.20
CA ASP A 17 -25.94 13.88 22.35
C ASP A 17 -25.21 14.91 21.46
N GLN A 18 -23.87 14.96 21.50
CA GLN A 18 -23.09 15.82 20.61
C GLN A 18 -22.64 15.02 19.38
N GLU A 19 -22.58 15.66 18.22
CA GLU A 19 -21.99 15.02 17.04
C GLU A 19 -20.53 14.64 17.34
N PRO A 20 -20.18 13.34 17.33
CA PRO A 20 -18.84 12.91 17.69
C PRO A 20 -17.84 13.30 16.60
N GLY A 21 -16.91 14.19 16.95
CA GLY A 21 -15.84 14.64 16.05
C GLY A 21 -14.64 13.68 16.00
N TRP A 22 -13.92 13.70 14.88
CA TRP A 22 -12.64 13.02 14.73
C TRP A 22 -11.50 13.84 15.35
N TYR A 23 -10.56 13.14 15.98
CA TYR A 23 -9.34 13.67 16.59
C TYR A 23 -8.11 13.01 15.97
N CYS A 24 -7.08 13.80 15.69
CA CYS A 24 -5.78 13.31 15.24
C CYS A 24 -5.03 12.61 16.39
N ALA A 25 -4.50 11.41 16.14
CA ALA A 25 -3.65 10.67 17.08
C ALA A 25 -2.17 10.67 16.66
N HIS A 26 -1.87 10.24 15.44
CA HIS A 26 -0.50 10.07 14.96
C HIS A 26 -0.36 10.53 13.51
N ASP A 27 0.76 11.19 13.21
CA ASP A 27 1.24 11.34 11.84
C ASP A 27 1.77 9.98 11.34
N LEU A 28 1.39 9.57 10.13
CA LEU A 28 1.81 8.29 9.53
C LEU A 28 3.34 8.19 9.49
N THR A 29 4.04 9.28 9.18
CA THR A 29 5.51 9.31 9.08
C THR A 29 6.21 8.99 10.40
N SER A 30 5.52 9.17 11.54
CA SER A 30 6.04 8.76 12.86
C SER A 30 5.96 7.25 13.12
N LEU A 31 5.20 6.52 12.31
CA LEU A 31 4.95 5.08 12.45
C LEU A 31 5.49 4.27 11.28
N ASN A 32 5.47 4.83 10.07
CA ASN A 32 5.93 4.21 8.83
C ASN A 32 6.30 5.30 7.80
N ASP A 33 7.58 5.35 7.42
CA ASP A 33 8.15 6.25 6.41
C ASP A 33 8.62 5.49 5.14
N VAL A 34 8.25 4.21 5.02
CA VAL A 34 8.77 3.32 3.99
C VAL A 34 7.90 3.37 2.74
N ARG A 35 8.54 3.61 1.60
CA ARG A 35 7.91 3.50 0.28
C ARG A 35 7.80 2.03 -0.15
N ASN A 36 6.61 1.46 0.01
CA ASN A 36 6.31 0.09 -0.41
C ASN A 36 5.09 0.04 -1.36
N TYR A 37 5.35 -0.10 -2.66
CA TYR A 37 4.28 -0.17 -3.67
C TYR A 37 3.42 -1.44 -3.60
N ASP A 38 3.93 -2.53 -3.01
CA ASP A 38 3.08 -3.70 -2.77
C ASP A 38 2.03 -3.39 -1.72
N ALA A 39 2.42 -2.76 -0.62
CA ALA A 39 1.49 -2.30 0.39
C ALA A 39 0.55 -1.21 -0.13
N PHE A 40 1.06 -0.23 -0.89
CA PHE A 40 0.21 0.85 -1.44
C PHE A 40 -0.82 0.30 -2.42
N GLY A 41 -0.43 -0.65 -3.26
CA GLY A 41 -1.33 -1.34 -4.19
C GLY A 41 -2.36 -2.19 -3.45
N CYS A 42 -1.92 -2.99 -2.48
CA CYS A 42 -2.77 -3.87 -1.67
C CYS A 42 -3.82 -3.09 -0.84
N LEU A 43 -3.39 -2.02 -0.18
CA LEU A 43 -4.24 -1.26 0.73
C LEU A 43 -5.08 -0.21 -0.01
N PHE A 44 -4.49 0.52 -0.96
CA PHE A 44 -5.07 1.76 -1.50
C PHE A 44 -5.15 1.82 -3.03
N GLY A 45 -4.63 0.82 -3.73
CA GLY A 45 -4.66 0.75 -5.20
C GLY A 45 -3.64 1.64 -5.91
N VAL A 46 -2.73 2.27 -5.16
CA VAL A 46 -1.72 3.17 -5.72
C VAL A 46 -0.49 2.38 -6.15
N ARG A 47 -0.05 2.57 -7.40
CA ARG A 47 1.09 1.84 -8.00
C ARG A 47 0.93 0.31 -7.86
N ASN A 48 -0.29 -0.19 -8.07
CA ASN A 48 -0.68 -1.58 -7.84
C ASN A 48 -0.12 -2.57 -8.89
N TYR A 49 1.20 -2.73 -8.94
CA TYR A 49 1.87 -3.70 -9.81
C TYR A 49 1.52 -5.15 -9.44
N ALA A 50 1.24 -5.40 -8.16
CA ALA A 50 0.88 -6.72 -7.65
C ALA A 50 -0.56 -7.14 -8.00
N ASN A 51 -1.37 -6.26 -8.63
CA ASN A 51 -2.73 -6.57 -9.09
C ASN A 51 -3.70 -7.02 -7.99
N PHE A 52 -3.61 -6.44 -6.79
CA PHE A 52 -4.61 -6.68 -5.74
C PHE A 52 -5.92 -5.96 -6.06
N ARG A 53 -7.04 -6.53 -5.62
CA ARG A 53 -8.23 -5.73 -5.33
C ARG A 53 -7.94 -4.88 -4.10
N PRO A 54 -7.83 -3.54 -4.20
CA PRO A 54 -7.42 -2.72 -3.08
C PRO A 54 -8.51 -2.67 -2.00
N LEU A 55 -8.10 -2.60 -0.73
CA LEU A 55 -9.04 -2.53 0.41
C LEU A 55 -9.81 -1.21 0.45
N ALA A 56 -9.11 -0.10 0.19
CA ALA A 56 -9.65 1.24 0.33
C ALA A 56 -9.11 2.17 -0.75
N ALA A 57 -9.46 1.93 -2.01
CA ALA A 57 -9.07 2.81 -3.12
C ALA A 57 -10.08 3.96 -3.32
N GLY A 58 -9.54 5.14 -3.66
CA GLY A 58 -10.30 6.22 -4.30
C GLY A 58 -11.49 6.78 -3.52
N ARG A 59 -11.48 6.71 -2.19
CA ARG A 59 -12.60 7.23 -1.36
C ARG A 59 -12.60 8.75 -1.24
N GLY A 60 -11.50 9.41 -1.65
CA GLY A 60 -11.31 10.84 -1.48
C GLY A 60 -10.88 11.21 -0.06
N PHE A 61 -10.68 12.51 0.16
CA PHE A 61 -10.40 13.07 1.47
C PHE A 61 -11.70 13.09 2.31
N PRO A 62 -11.69 12.59 3.55
CA PRO A 62 -12.90 12.54 4.37
C PRO A 62 -13.39 13.96 4.70
N THR A 63 -14.67 14.23 4.44
CA THR A 63 -15.29 15.56 4.70
C THR A 63 -15.41 15.88 6.18
N ASP A 64 -15.36 14.85 7.03
CA ASP A 64 -15.40 14.93 8.49
C ASP A 64 -14.01 14.74 9.12
N ALA A 65 -12.92 14.96 8.37
CA ALA A 65 -11.57 14.90 8.93
C ALA A 65 -11.42 15.85 10.13
N SER A 66 -10.60 15.45 11.10
CA SER A 66 -10.27 16.30 12.24
C SER A 66 -9.69 17.64 11.76
N ALA A 67 -9.85 18.69 12.58
CA ALA A 67 -9.34 20.01 12.24
C ALA A 67 -7.83 20.00 11.92
N THR A 68 -7.05 19.20 12.64
CA THR A 68 -5.61 19.02 12.41
C THR A 68 -5.32 18.43 11.03
N VAL A 69 -6.01 17.35 10.66
CA VAL A 69 -5.79 16.68 9.37
C VAL A 69 -6.28 17.54 8.22
N SER A 70 -7.43 18.21 8.38
CA SER A 70 -7.97 19.18 7.42
C SER A 70 -7.00 20.34 7.17
N ALA A 71 -6.47 20.95 8.23
CA ALA A 71 -5.52 22.06 8.12
C ALA A 71 -4.22 21.64 7.42
N ARG A 72 -3.69 20.45 7.75
CA ARG A 72 -2.48 19.93 7.12
C ARG A 72 -2.69 19.63 5.64
N PHE A 73 -3.80 18.99 5.28
CA PHE A 73 -4.12 18.68 3.89
C PHE A 73 -4.33 19.96 3.05
N ALA A 74 -5.01 20.97 3.60
CA ALA A 74 -5.17 22.28 2.96
C ALA A 74 -3.82 22.98 2.70
N GLN A 75 -2.92 22.98 3.70
CA GLN A 75 -1.58 23.54 3.55
C GLN A 75 -0.77 22.84 2.44
N LEU A 76 -0.83 21.51 2.36
CA LEU A 76 -0.14 20.76 1.31
C LEU A 76 -0.76 21.02 -0.06
N THR A 77 -2.08 21.15 -0.14
CA THR A 77 -2.79 21.50 -1.38
C THR A 77 -2.38 22.88 -1.89
N GLU A 78 -2.17 23.85 -1.00
CA GLU A 78 -1.65 25.18 -1.36
C GLU A 78 -0.21 25.11 -1.92
N TRP A 79 0.64 24.25 -1.35
CA TRP A 79 2.01 24.06 -1.82
C TRP A 79 2.06 23.35 -3.18
N TYR A 80 1.49 22.14 -3.25
CA TYR A 80 1.63 21.28 -4.42
C TYR A 80 0.65 21.64 -5.56
N GLY A 81 -0.38 22.43 -5.28
CA GLY A 81 -1.45 22.75 -6.20
C GLY A 81 -2.46 21.59 -6.38
N GLU A 82 -3.54 21.85 -7.12
CA GLU A 82 -4.65 20.90 -7.31
C GLU A 82 -4.23 19.56 -7.94
N ASN A 83 -3.14 19.55 -8.71
CA ASN A 83 -2.60 18.35 -9.37
C ASN A 83 -1.42 17.73 -8.61
N GLY A 84 -1.16 18.18 -7.39
CA GLY A 84 -0.02 17.76 -6.57
C GLY A 84 -0.12 16.36 -5.98
N PHE A 85 -1.33 15.79 -5.96
CA PHE A 85 -1.60 14.49 -5.36
C PHE A 85 -2.05 13.47 -6.40
N HIS A 86 -1.54 12.24 -6.26
CA HIS A 86 -1.97 11.06 -7.02
C HIS A 86 -3.26 10.44 -6.48
N GLY A 87 -3.77 10.92 -5.34
CA GLY A 87 -5.05 10.52 -4.76
C GLY A 87 -5.12 10.69 -3.25
N THR A 88 -6.34 10.59 -2.72
CA THR A 88 -6.67 10.59 -1.28
C THR A 88 -7.63 9.46 -0.98
N THR A 89 -7.48 8.83 0.19
CA THR A 89 -8.37 7.76 0.64
C THR A 89 -8.22 7.52 2.14
N TRP A 90 -9.00 6.61 2.70
CA TRP A 90 -8.95 6.26 4.12
C TRP A 90 -9.46 4.84 4.38
N ILE A 91 -8.96 4.20 5.44
CA ILE A 91 -9.37 2.84 5.86
C ILE A 91 -9.59 2.79 7.37
N THR A 92 -10.65 2.11 7.81
CA THR A 92 -10.96 1.92 9.24
C THR A 92 -10.23 0.73 9.85
N TRP A 93 -10.12 0.70 11.19
CA TRP A 93 -9.61 -0.49 11.86
C TRP A 93 -10.54 -1.69 11.69
N ALA A 94 -11.87 -1.49 11.69
CA ALA A 94 -12.84 -2.54 11.38
C ALA A 94 -12.53 -3.23 10.05
N GLU A 95 -12.24 -2.46 9.00
CA GLU A 95 -11.87 -2.98 7.68
C GLU A 95 -10.55 -3.73 7.71
N VAL A 96 -9.50 -3.18 8.34
CA VAL A 96 -8.19 -3.84 8.46
C VAL A 96 -8.30 -5.16 9.23
N LYS A 97 -9.10 -5.18 10.30
CA LYS A 97 -9.32 -6.35 11.15
C LYS A 97 -10.06 -7.48 10.42
N ALA A 98 -10.93 -7.13 9.48
CA ALA A 98 -11.70 -8.08 8.68
C ALA A 98 -10.95 -8.65 7.47
N VAL A 99 -9.73 -8.18 7.19
CA VAL A 99 -8.93 -8.64 6.03
C VAL A 99 -8.55 -10.12 6.17
N ASP A 100 -8.82 -10.88 5.11
CA ASP A 100 -8.15 -12.16 4.88
C ASP A 100 -6.75 -11.89 4.31
N TRP A 101 -5.73 -11.95 5.16
CA TRP A 101 -4.34 -11.69 4.75
C TRP A 101 -3.77 -12.77 3.83
N ASN A 102 -4.41 -13.94 3.73
CA ASN A 102 -4.02 -14.99 2.79
C ASN A 102 -4.74 -14.85 1.43
N GLU A 103 -5.61 -13.84 1.25
CA GLU A 103 -6.26 -13.58 -0.04
C GLU A 103 -5.18 -13.29 -1.10
N PRO A 104 -5.16 -14.04 -2.22
CA PRO A 104 -4.25 -13.76 -3.32
C PRO A 104 -4.66 -12.51 -4.09
N ALA A 105 -3.70 -11.89 -4.78
CA ALA A 105 -4.01 -10.89 -5.80
C ALA A 105 -4.86 -11.47 -6.94
N GLU A 106 -5.57 -10.61 -7.68
CA GLU A 106 -6.47 -11.04 -8.76
C GLU A 106 -5.70 -11.58 -9.98
N LYS A 107 -4.46 -11.14 -10.15
CA LYS A 107 -3.55 -11.53 -11.24
C LYS A 107 -2.10 -11.62 -10.72
N PRO A 108 -1.18 -12.26 -11.46
CA PRO A 108 0.24 -12.26 -11.12
C PRO A 108 0.82 -10.84 -11.05
N ASP A 109 1.88 -10.64 -10.26
CA ASP A 109 2.60 -9.37 -10.21
C ASP A 109 3.09 -9.00 -11.62
N SER A 110 2.81 -7.77 -12.07
CA SER A 110 3.25 -7.29 -13.38
C SER A 110 4.77 -7.19 -13.48
N ARG A 111 5.45 -7.17 -12.32
CA ARG A 111 6.91 -7.23 -12.22
C ARG A 111 7.34 -8.67 -12.02
N LEU A 112 8.31 -9.11 -12.82
CA LEU A 112 8.87 -10.44 -12.66
C LEU A 112 9.70 -10.53 -11.38
N HIS A 113 9.45 -11.58 -10.59
CA HIS A 113 10.21 -11.89 -9.39
C HIS A 113 11.56 -12.50 -9.77
N GLN A 114 12.64 -11.98 -9.19
CA GLN A 114 13.99 -12.43 -9.48
C GLN A 114 14.48 -13.38 -8.39
N TYR A 115 15.06 -14.50 -8.80
CA TYR A 115 15.64 -15.49 -7.92
C TYR A 115 17.07 -15.80 -8.35
N ARG A 116 17.93 -16.10 -7.37
CA ARG A 116 19.22 -16.75 -7.59
C ARG A 116 19.25 -18.11 -6.94
N GLN A 117 19.88 -19.06 -7.63
CA GLN A 117 20.21 -20.35 -7.05
C GLN A 117 21.25 -20.16 -5.93
N THR A 118 20.98 -20.73 -4.77
CA THR A 118 21.92 -20.83 -3.65
C THR A 118 22.07 -22.30 -3.25
N PRO A 119 23.08 -22.66 -2.44
CA PRO A 119 23.19 -24.02 -1.91
C PRO A 119 21.95 -24.50 -1.13
N SER A 120 21.18 -23.57 -0.55
CA SER A 120 19.94 -23.86 0.20
C SER A 120 18.67 -23.74 -0.65
N GLY A 121 18.78 -23.62 -1.98
CA GLY A 121 17.66 -23.47 -2.90
C GLY A 121 17.54 -22.08 -3.53
N LEU A 122 16.38 -21.77 -4.12
CA LEU A 122 16.13 -20.48 -4.75
C LEU A 122 15.90 -19.40 -3.69
N ARG A 123 16.67 -18.31 -3.79
CA ARG A 123 16.50 -17.12 -2.96
C ARG A 123 15.99 -15.97 -3.83
N MET A 124 14.87 -15.37 -3.43
CA MET A 124 14.38 -14.15 -4.08
C MET A 124 15.37 -13.00 -3.83
N THR A 125 15.75 -12.30 -4.88
CA THR A 125 16.72 -11.19 -4.84
C THR A 125 16.08 -9.83 -5.16
N GLY A 126 14.87 -9.81 -5.71
CA GLY A 126 14.17 -8.57 -6.02
C GLY A 126 12.98 -8.77 -6.95
N LYS A 127 12.41 -7.65 -7.39
CA LYS A 127 11.35 -7.57 -8.40
C LYS A 127 11.79 -6.59 -9.48
N ALA A 128 11.61 -6.95 -10.75
CA ALA A 128 11.99 -6.10 -11.87
C ALA A 128 10.75 -5.52 -12.55
N SER A 129 10.57 -4.20 -12.47
CA SER A 129 9.64 -3.47 -13.35
C SER A 129 10.21 -3.33 -14.76
N TRP A 130 11.53 -3.28 -14.89
CA TRP A 130 12.25 -3.32 -16.17
C TRP A 130 13.66 -3.87 -15.99
N SER A 131 14.09 -4.75 -16.89
CA SER A 131 15.48 -5.19 -17.02
C SER A 131 15.76 -5.43 -18.50
N GLY A 132 16.82 -4.81 -19.03
CA GLY A 132 17.17 -4.95 -20.45
C GLY A 132 17.44 -6.40 -20.85
N ALA A 133 18.01 -7.18 -19.94
CA ALA A 133 18.32 -8.59 -20.18
C ALA A 133 17.06 -9.44 -20.35
N ILE A 134 16.09 -9.33 -19.44
CA ILE A 134 14.82 -10.08 -19.57
C ILE A 134 13.97 -9.51 -20.69
N ALA A 135 13.96 -8.19 -20.89
CA ALA A 135 13.23 -7.56 -21.99
C ALA A 135 13.69 -8.10 -23.34
N GLN A 136 15.00 -8.24 -23.55
CA GLN A 136 15.53 -8.88 -24.74
C GLN A 136 15.12 -10.37 -24.84
N ALA A 137 15.24 -11.12 -23.75
CA ALA A 137 14.95 -12.56 -23.73
C ALA A 137 13.48 -12.89 -24.05
N VAL A 138 12.55 -12.02 -23.66
CA VAL A 138 11.10 -12.20 -23.87
C VAL A 138 10.53 -11.32 -25.00
N GLY A 139 11.39 -10.58 -25.69
CA GLY A 139 10.99 -9.66 -26.76
C GLY A 139 10.05 -8.54 -26.31
N LEU A 140 10.29 -7.96 -25.13
CA LEU A 140 9.53 -6.83 -24.59
C LEU A 140 10.12 -5.51 -25.10
N ARG A 141 9.28 -4.64 -25.67
CA ARG A 141 9.70 -3.30 -26.09
C ARG A 141 9.71 -2.34 -24.91
N ALA A 142 10.53 -1.30 -24.98
CA ALA A 142 10.54 -0.25 -23.97
C ALA A 142 9.14 0.39 -23.83
N GLY A 143 8.62 0.42 -22.61
CA GLY A 143 7.27 0.93 -22.31
C GLY A 143 6.13 -0.04 -22.62
N GLU A 144 6.41 -1.23 -23.15
CA GLU A 144 5.39 -2.27 -23.34
C GLU A 144 5.00 -2.85 -21.97
N VAL A 145 3.70 -2.79 -21.66
CA VAL A 145 3.11 -3.47 -20.50
C VAL A 145 2.60 -4.81 -20.97
N ARG A 146 3.01 -5.89 -20.30
CA ARG A 146 2.61 -7.25 -20.63
C ARG A 146 2.16 -7.98 -19.37
N GLU A 147 1.04 -8.67 -19.47
CA GLU A 147 0.62 -9.63 -18.45
C GLU A 147 1.39 -10.94 -18.65
N TRP A 148 1.91 -11.49 -17.55
CA TRP A 148 2.65 -12.74 -17.54
C TRP A 148 1.74 -13.87 -17.04
N PRO A 149 1.67 -15.02 -17.73
CA PRO A 149 0.95 -16.16 -17.20
C PRO A 149 1.59 -16.67 -15.91
N GLU A 150 0.77 -17.00 -14.91
CA GLU A 150 1.23 -17.50 -13.61
C GLU A 150 2.17 -18.69 -13.75
N GLY A 151 3.25 -18.70 -12.97
CA GLY A 151 4.23 -19.78 -12.95
C GLY A 151 5.17 -19.81 -14.17
N SER A 152 5.06 -18.85 -15.10
CA SER A 152 6.03 -18.74 -16.20
C SER A 152 7.43 -18.43 -15.66
N GLU A 153 8.45 -19.07 -16.24
CA GLU A 153 9.83 -18.96 -15.80
C GLU A 153 10.79 -18.65 -16.96
N TRP A 154 11.79 -17.81 -16.69
CA TRP A 154 12.85 -17.49 -17.64
C TRP A 154 14.20 -17.41 -16.93
N LEU A 155 15.14 -18.24 -17.36
CA LEU A 155 16.53 -18.15 -16.89
C LEU A 155 17.32 -17.24 -17.83
N VAL A 156 17.82 -16.12 -17.31
CA VAL A 156 18.66 -15.18 -18.06
C VAL A 156 19.97 -14.99 -17.30
N GLY A 157 21.05 -15.55 -17.86
CA GLY A 157 22.31 -15.70 -17.14
C GLY A 157 22.11 -16.58 -15.90
N GLU A 158 22.41 -16.03 -14.72
CA GLU A 158 22.26 -16.71 -13.42
C GLU A 158 20.96 -16.33 -12.68
N THR A 159 20.13 -15.46 -13.27
CA THR A 159 18.90 -14.98 -12.64
C THR A 159 17.69 -15.69 -13.23
N LEU A 160 16.92 -16.35 -12.36
CA LEU A 160 15.63 -16.92 -12.69
C LEU A 160 14.54 -15.86 -12.47
N TYR A 161 13.80 -15.53 -13.51
CA TYR A 161 12.63 -14.65 -13.46
C TYR A 161 11.37 -15.50 -13.39
N LYS A 162 10.45 -15.18 -12.49
CA LYS A 162 9.16 -15.88 -12.36
C LYS A 162 8.00 -14.90 -12.34
N SER A 163 6.91 -15.29 -13.00
CA SER A 163 5.59 -14.70 -12.79
C SER A 163 4.92 -15.38 -11.60
N VAL A 164 4.49 -14.59 -10.62
CA VAL A 164 3.97 -15.08 -9.34
C VAL A 164 2.81 -14.21 -8.89
N THR A 165 1.70 -14.83 -8.49
CA THR A 165 0.64 -14.22 -7.70
C THR A 165 1.02 -14.27 -6.22
N ILE A 166 1.00 -13.11 -5.57
CA ILE A 166 1.31 -12.99 -4.14
C ILE A 166 0.03 -12.83 -3.30
N CYS A 167 0.11 -13.15 -2.02
CA CYS A 167 -0.95 -12.90 -1.05
C CYS A 167 -0.78 -11.54 -0.37
N ARG A 168 -1.84 -11.02 0.25
CA ARG A 168 -1.77 -9.74 0.99
C ARG A 168 -0.69 -9.75 2.06
N SER A 169 -0.47 -10.89 2.71
CA SER A 169 0.59 -11.10 3.72
C SER A 169 2.01 -10.93 3.17
N ASP A 170 2.23 -11.14 1.87
CA ASP A 170 3.53 -10.88 1.23
C ASP A 170 3.74 -9.38 0.98
N ALA A 171 2.65 -8.65 0.71
CA ALA A 171 2.66 -7.21 0.47
C ALA A 171 2.74 -6.39 1.77
N VAL A 172 2.04 -6.84 2.81
CA VAL A 172 1.94 -6.23 4.13
C VAL A 172 2.24 -7.31 5.17
N THR A 173 3.52 -7.50 5.45
CA THR A 173 3.97 -8.57 6.35
C THR A 173 3.61 -8.27 7.81
N GLU A 174 3.32 -9.31 8.59
CA GLU A 174 2.96 -9.18 10.01
C GLU A 174 4.06 -8.49 10.84
N THR A 175 5.32 -8.73 10.49
CA THR A 175 6.49 -8.15 11.17
C THR A 175 7.09 -6.97 10.41
N GLY A 176 6.41 -6.46 9.38
CA GLY A 176 6.93 -5.43 8.48
C GLY A 176 6.72 -4.00 8.97
N GLU A 177 6.91 -3.07 8.05
CA GLU A 177 6.83 -1.62 8.22
C GLU A 177 5.43 -1.13 8.62
N TRP A 178 4.37 -1.89 8.30
CA TRP A 178 2.99 -1.55 8.71
C TRP A 178 2.63 -2.00 10.12
N ARG A 179 3.47 -2.83 10.76
CA ARG A 179 3.20 -3.35 12.11
C ARG A 179 2.97 -2.23 13.14
N PRO A 180 3.74 -1.13 13.19
CA PRO A 180 3.49 -0.04 14.13
C PRO A 180 2.14 0.66 13.86
N VAL A 181 1.76 0.83 12.60
CA VAL A 181 0.48 1.43 12.18
C VAL A 181 -0.69 0.58 12.68
N TRP A 182 -0.70 -0.72 12.40
CA TRP A 182 -1.74 -1.64 12.86
C TRP A 182 -1.80 -1.77 14.38
N LYS A 183 -0.64 -1.70 15.04
CA LYS A 183 -0.59 -1.67 16.50
C LYS A 183 -1.29 -0.42 17.06
N ALA A 184 -0.97 0.77 16.54
CA ALA A 184 -1.58 2.02 16.99
C ALA A 184 -3.09 2.06 16.72
N MET A 185 -3.53 1.60 15.53
CA MET A 185 -4.95 1.52 15.22
C MET A 185 -5.70 0.55 16.16
N ARG A 186 -5.12 -0.61 16.48
CA ARG A 186 -5.71 -1.56 17.43
C ARG A 186 -5.84 -0.96 18.83
N GLU A 187 -4.79 -0.31 19.33
CA GLU A 187 -4.79 0.30 20.68
C GLU A 187 -5.86 1.39 20.80
N LEU A 188 -6.03 2.22 19.76
CA LEU A 188 -7.12 3.20 19.70
C LEU A 188 -8.49 2.51 19.62
N ALA A 189 -8.61 1.42 18.85
CA ALA A 189 -9.87 0.72 18.67
C ALA A 189 -10.34 -0.02 19.92
N GLU A 190 -9.41 -0.52 20.74
CA GLU A 190 -9.70 -1.08 22.06
C GLU A 190 -10.37 -0.05 22.98
N GLN A 191 -10.05 1.24 22.81
CA GLN A 191 -10.62 2.32 23.61
C GLN A 191 -11.90 2.93 23.01
N TYR A 192 -11.94 3.11 21.69
CA TYR A 192 -12.99 3.90 21.02
C TYR A 192 -13.94 3.07 20.14
N GLY A 193 -13.60 1.82 19.86
CA GLY A 193 -14.35 0.92 18.97
C GLY A 193 -13.77 0.85 17.54
N ASP A 194 -13.93 -0.30 16.90
CA ASP A 194 -13.29 -0.62 15.61
C ASP A 194 -13.68 0.35 14.47
N ASP A 195 -14.92 0.84 14.44
CA ASP A 195 -15.42 1.81 13.43
C ASP A 195 -15.02 3.26 13.73
N ASN A 196 -14.50 3.52 14.93
CA ASN A 196 -14.14 4.85 15.40
C ASN A 196 -12.63 5.10 15.31
N VAL A 197 -11.92 4.33 14.50
CA VAL A 197 -10.50 4.52 14.20
C VAL A 197 -10.28 4.38 12.70
N ARG A 198 -9.59 5.35 12.10
CA ARG A 198 -9.23 5.31 10.69
C ARG A 198 -7.84 5.84 10.43
N LEU A 199 -7.24 5.37 9.36
CA LEU A 199 -6.06 5.93 8.74
C LEU A 199 -6.51 6.71 7.50
N VAL A 200 -6.21 8.00 7.44
CA VAL A 200 -6.44 8.88 6.29
C VAL A 200 -5.11 9.11 5.59
N VAL A 201 -5.05 8.90 4.28
CA VAL A 201 -3.80 8.99 3.49
C VAL A 201 -3.98 9.75 2.19
N TRP A 202 -2.89 10.33 1.72
CA TRP A 202 -2.72 10.90 0.38
C TRP A 202 -1.36 10.53 -0.19
N PHE A 203 -1.24 10.66 -1.50
CA PHE A 203 -0.07 10.23 -2.25
C PHE A 203 0.44 11.37 -3.12
N ASP A 204 1.75 11.58 -3.13
CA ASP A 204 2.46 12.61 -3.91
C ASP A 204 3.75 12.00 -4.55
N ASP A 205 4.55 12.78 -5.26
CA ASP A 205 5.74 12.32 -6.02
C ASP A 205 7.04 12.20 -5.20
#